data_AF-A0A2G9UCN4-F1
#
_entry.id   AF-A0A2G9UCN4-F1
#
_cell.length_a   1.000
_cell.length_b   1.000
_cell.length_c   1.000
_cell.angle_alpha   90.00
_cell.angle_beta   90.00
_cell.angle_gamma   90.00
#
_symmetry.space_group_name_H-M   'P 1'
#
loop_
_entity.id
_entity.type
_entity.pdbx_description
1 polymer ?
#
loop_
_entity_poly.entity_id
_entity_poly.type
_entity_poly.pdbx_seq_one_letter_code
_entity_poly.pdbx_strand_id
1 'polypeptide(L)'
;MFFTNQFKIEGAAMDGSRRRTLINTHTHQVSGIVVDIPARRVYWVDPKVDRVESIDYQGNDRRIVAQGMNNVPHPFGLALFDQYLYWTDWTRLGVVKIEKFGSPSEIIWTNKENNVFPMGISAYHPMAQPGFQLIVRGNPAHITNFPATYRNVFRSGV
;
A
#
# COMPACT_ATOMS: atom_id res chain seq x y z
N MET A 1 -0.84 0.57 -12.79
CA MET A 1 0.12 0.35 -11.69
C MET A 1 0.46 1.69 -11.04
N PHE A 2 0.78 1.67 -9.74
CA PHE A 2 1.29 2.83 -9.01
C PHE A 2 2.63 2.47 -8.39
N PHE A 3 3.56 3.41 -8.38
CA PHE A 3 4.93 3.18 -7.93
C PHE A 3 5.58 4.48 -7.43
N THR A 4 6.64 4.33 -6.66
CA THR A 4 7.47 5.44 -6.18
C THR A 4 8.64 5.67 -7.13
N ASN A 5 9.00 6.93 -7.34
CA ASN A 5 10.16 7.33 -8.15
C ASN A 5 10.82 8.54 -7.49
N GLN A 6 12.00 8.34 -6.88
CA GLN A 6 12.65 9.34 -6.03
C GLN A 6 11.67 9.84 -4.95
N PHE A 7 11.32 11.12 -4.99
CA PHE A 7 10.40 11.80 -4.10
C PHE A 7 8.98 11.90 -4.65
N LYS A 8 8.62 11.10 -5.67
CA LYS A 8 7.32 11.17 -6.34
C LYS A 8 6.54 9.87 -6.21
N ILE A 9 5.22 9.99 -6.22
CA ILE A 9 4.32 8.87 -6.48
C ILE A 9 3.75 9.05 -7.87
N GLU A 10 3.87 8.00 -8.67
CA GLU A 10 3.48 7.99 -10.07
C GLU A 10 2.54 6.83 -10.39
N GLY A 11 1.75 7.02 -11.43
CA GLY A 11 0.83 6.02 -11.96
C GLY A 11 1.05 5.84 -13.45
N ALA A 12 0.94 4.61 -13.93
CA ALA A 12 0.99 4.27 -15.35
C ALA A 12 0.01 3.13 -15.65
N ALA A 13 -0.35 2.96 -16.92
CA ALA A 13 -1.01 1.74 -17.37
C ALA A 13 -0.06 0.53 -17.21
N MET A 14 -0.61 -0.69 -17.18
CA MET A 14 0.22 -1.90 -16.96
C MET A 14 1.15 -2.22 -18.13
N ASP A 15 0.91 -1.65 -19.31
CA ASP A 15 1.81 -1.69 -20.47
C ASP A 15 2.92 -0.60 -20.39
N GLY A 16 2.97 0.15 -19.29
CA GLY A 16 3.92 1.26 -19.10
C GLY A 16 3.49 2.58 -19.78
N SER A 17 2.41 2.58 -20.56
CA SER A 17 1.89 3.79 -21.20
C SER A 17 1.20 4.72 -20.19
N ARG A 18 0.86 5.94 -20.63
CA ARG A 18 0.08 6.92 -19.84
C ARG A 18 0.65 7.16 -18.44
N ARG A 19 1.98 7.20 -18.34
CA ARG A 19 2.69 7.54 -17.11
C ARG A 19 2.38 8.99 -16.71
N ARG A 20 2.01 9.19 -15.44
CA ARG A 20 1.72 10.50 -14.87
C ARG A 20 2.16 10.58 -13.41
N THR A 21 2.52 11.79 -12.99
CA THR A 21 2.80 12.09 -11.59
C THR A 21 1.49 12.31 -10.82
N LEU A 22 1.31 11.61 -9.71
CA LEU A 22 0.20 11.81 -8.78
C LEU A 22 0.60 12.77 -7.65
N ILE A 23 1.81 12.61 -7.11
CA ILE A 23 2.35 13.46 -6.04
C ILE A 23 3.80 13.78 -6.33
N ASN A 24 4.15 15.06 -6.17
CA ASN A 24 5.50 15.60 -6.25
C ASN A 24 5.82 16.58 -5.12
N THR A 25 5.00 16.63 -4.07
CA THR A 25 5.18 17.54 -2.94
C THR A 25 5.07 16.78 -1.62
N HIS A 26 5.84 17.20 -0.62
CA HIS A 26 5.78 16.65 0.75
C HIS A 26 5.87 15.12 0.79
N THR A 27 6.79 14.57 0.01
CA THR A 27 7.15 13.16 -0.06
C THR A 27 8.67 13.11 -0.10
N HIS A 28 9.29 12.32 0.78
CA HIS A 28 10.73 12.32 1.04
C HIS A 28 11.33 10.92 0.98
N GLN A 29 10.68 9.92 1.56
CA GLN A 29 11.21 8.55 1.53
C GLN A 29 10.08 7.53 1.56
N VAL A 30 9.19 7.59 0.57
CA VAL A 30 8.07 6.65 0.50
C VAL A 30 8.58 5.21 0.48
N SER A 31 8.34 4.46 1.57
CA SER A 31 8.88 3.12 1.79
C SER A 31 7.89 2.00 1.46
N GLY A 32 6.59 2.30 1.55
CA GLY A 32 5.51 1.36 1.25
C GLY A 32 4.34 2.05 0.55
N ILE A 33 3.71 1.34 -0.39
CA ILE A 33 2.56 1.82 -1.17
C ILE A 33 1.59 0.67 -1.41
N VAL A 34 0.29 0.94 -1.31
CA VAL A 34 -0.78 -0.04 -1.56
C VAL A 34 -1.98 0.62 -2.23
N VAL A 35 -2.79 -0.16 -2.92
CA VAL A 35 -3.97 0.31 -3.65
C VAL A 35 -5.25 -0.26 -3.04
N ASP A 36 -6.21 0.62 -2.77
CA ASP A 36 -7.61 0.25 -2.52
C ASP A 36 -8.34 0.31 -3.87
N ILE A 37 -8.58 -0.86 -4.46
CA ILE A 37 -9.20 -0.98 -5.79
C ILE A 37 -10.66 -0.51 -5.76
N PRO A 38 -11.53 -0.99 -4.83
CA PRO A 38 -12.91 -0.49 -4.74
C PRO A 38 -13.01 1.02 -4.51
N ALA A 39 -12.20 1.57 -3.60
CA ALA A 39 -12.24 3.01 -3.30
C ALA A 39 -11.46 3.88 -4.31
N ARG A 40 -10.79 3.26 -5.29
CA ARG A 40 -9.91 3.94 -6.27
C ARG A 40 -8.92 4.91 -5.60
N ARG A 41 -8.26 4.42 -4.55
CA ARG A 41 -7.38 5.21 -3.69
C ARG A 41 -6.02 4.52 -3.51
N VAL A 42 -4.97 5.33 -3.46
CA VAL A 42 -3.61 4.89 -3.16
C VAL A 42 -3.29 5.31 -1.73
N TYR A 43 -2.67 4.42 -0.97
CA TYR A 43 -2.14 4.68 0.36
C TYR A 43 -0.63 4.49 0.35
N TRP A 44 0.10 5.29 1.12
CA TRP A 44 1.54 5.14 1.28
C TRP A 44 2.00 5.51 2.67
N VAL A 45 3.23 5.09 2.99
CA VAL A 45 3.94 5.47 4.20
C VAL A 45 5.25 6.17 3.88
N ASP A 46 5.59 7.17 4.68
CA ASP A 46 6.83 7.94 4.55
C ASP A 46 7.48 8.15 5.94
N PRO A 47 8.54 7.38 6.28
CA PRO A 47 9.26 7.49 7.54
C PRO A 47 10.06 8.78 7.72
N LYS A 48 10.25 9.60 6.68
CA LYS A 48 10.97 10.89 6.86
C LYS A 48 10.06 12.02 7.31
N VAL A 49 8.76 11.86 7.17
CA VAL A 49 7.76 12.84 7.62
C VAL A 49 6.76 12.26 8.61
N ASP A 50 7.01 11.02 9.07
CA ASP A 50 6.22 10.27 10.05
C ASP A 50 4.74 10.17 9.67
N ARG A 51 4.42 9.77 8.43
CA ARG A 51 3.03 9.77 7.94
C ARG A 51 2.60 8.48 7.25
N VAL A 52 1.32 8.17 7.44
CA VAL A 52 0.50 7.34 6.55
C VAL A 52 -0.45 8.29 5.84
N GLU A 53 -0.47 8.25 4.51
CA GLU A 53 -1.30 9.16 3.71
C GLU A 53 -2.07 8.40 2.62
N SER A 54 -3.03 9.10 2.03
CA SER A 54 -3.83 8.59 0.93
C SER A 54 -4.16 9.66 -0.09
N ILE A 55 -4.44 9.24 -1.33
CA ILE A 55 -4.87 10.11 -2.43
C ILE A 55 -5.75 9.32 -3.40
N ASP A 56 -6.73 9.95 -4.03
CA ASP A 56 -7.48 9.27 -5.08
C ASP A 56 -6.59 8.99 -6.32
N TYR A 57 -7.06 8.12 -7.21
CA TYR A 57 -6.30 7.77 -8.42
C TYR A 57 -6.05 8.96 -9.35
N GLN A 58 -6.83 10.03 -9.26
CA GLN A 58 -6.72 11.24 -10.08
C GLN A 58 -5.77 12.28 -9.47
N GLY A 59 -5.23 12.05 -8.27
CA GLY A 59 -4.37 13.01 -7.59
C GLY A 59 -5.14 14.05 -6.77
N ASN A 60 -6.44 13.85 -6.52
CA ASN A 60 -7.24 14.71 -5.66
C ASN A 60 -7.47 14.08 -4.28
N ASP A 61 -8.03 14.89 -3.38
CA ASP A 61 -8.45 14.46 -2.04
C ASP A 61 -7.33 13.72 -1.28
N ARG A 62 -6.14 14.34 -1.27
CA ARG A 62 -5.00 13.90 -0.47
C ARG A 62 -5.36 14.05 1.02
N ARG A 63 -5.22 12.96 1.79
CA ARG A 63 -5.51 12.93 3.24
C ARG A 63 -4.37 12.30 4.02
N ILE A 64 -4.12 12.85 5.21
CA ILE A 64 -3.27 12.23 6.22
C ILE A 64 -4.15 11.26 7.03
N VAL A 65 -3.77 9.98 7.06
CA VAL A 65 -4.48 8.93 7.81
C VAL A 65 -3.91 8.81 9.23
N ALA A 66 -2.59 8.87 9.35
CA ALA A 66 -1.89 8.91 10.63
C ALA A 66 -0.64 9.79 10.50
N GLN A 67 -0.26 10.48 11.58
CA GLN A 67 0.92 11.31 11.60
C GLN A 67 1.62 11.36 12.96
N GLY A 68 2.92 11.67 12.91
CA GLY A 68 3.77 11.97 14.05
C GLY A 68 4.45 10.75 14.64
N MET A 69 5.60 10.99 15.25
CA MET A 69 6.48 9.96 15.84
C MET A 69 5.76 9.03 16.83
N ASN A 70 4.73 9.52 17.53
CA ASN A 70 3.97 8.68 18.46
C ASN A 70 3.13 7.61 17.75
N ASN A 71 2.72 7.85 16.49
CA ASN A 71 1.84 6.95 15.73
C ASN A 71 2.59 6.18 14.65
N VAL A 72 3.50 6.85 13.94
CA VAL A 72 4.15 6.33 12.71
C VAL A 72 5.67 6.61 12.72
N PRO A 73 6.42 6.19 13.76
CA PRO A 73 7.82 6.59 13.94
C PRO A 73 8.79 6.09 12.87
N HIS A 74 8.59 4.88 12.34
CA HIS A 74 9.45 4.38 11.25
C HIS A 74 8.75 3.30 10.40
N PRO A 75 7.72 3.67 9.62
CA PRO A 75 6.99 2.73 8.78
C PRO A 75 7.82 2.25 7.58
N PHE A 76 7.67 0.97 7.21
CA PHE A 76 8.36 0.37 6.06
C PHE A 76 7.38 -0.29 5.07
N GLY A 77 7.01 -1.54 5.31
CA GLY A 77 6.06 -2.27 4.49
C GLY A 77 4.63 -1.81 4.79
N LEU A 78 3.77 -1.76 3.78
CA LEU A 78 2.37 -1.38 3.92
C LEU A 78 1.46 -2.40 3.23
N ALA A 79 0.42 -2.81 3.93
CA ALA A 79 -0.64 -3.67 3.43
C ALA A 79 -2.01 -3.06 3.73
N LEU A 80 -2.99 -3.39 2.89
CA LEU A 80 -4.39 -3.05 3.06
C LEU A 80 -5.18 -4.36 3.09
N PHE A 81 -6.07 -4.48 4.07
CA PHE A 81 -7.09 -5.52 4.06
C PHE A 81 -8.38 -4.95 4.65
N ASP A 82 -9.46 -5.08 3.89
CA ASP A 82 -10.79 -4.59 4.26
C ASP A 82 -10.79 -3.08 4.61
N GLN A 83 -11.11 -2.72 5.85
CA GLN A 83 -11.13 -1.34 6.35
C GLN A 83 -9.82 -0.91 7.02
N TYR A 84 -8.81 -1.78 7.07
CA TYR A 84 -7.60 -1.55 7.85
C TYR A 84 -6.35 -1.46 6.99
N LEU A 85 -5.50 -0.49 7.33
CA LEU A 85 -4.11 -0.44 6.90
C LEU A 85 -3.24 -1.10 7.95
N TYR A 86 -2.22 -1.80 7.48
CA TYR A 86 -1.23 -2.48 8.31
C TYR A 86 0.15 -2.08 7.82
N TRP A 87 1.04 -1.69 8.72
CA TRP A 87 2.43 -1.43 8.35
C TRP A 87 3.41 -2.05 9.32
N THR A 88 4.56 -2.43 8.80
CA THR A 88 5.72 -2.79 9.63
C THR A 88 6.40 -1.52 10.10
N ASP A 89 6.85 -1.52 11.35
CA ASP A 89 7.49 -0.36 11.97
C ASP A 89 8.80 -0.77 12.65
N TRP A 90 9.91 -0.15 12.23
CA TRP A 90 11.25 -0.48 12.70
C TRP A 90 11.57 0.06 14.10
N THR A 91 10.92 1.14 14.52
CA THR A 91 11.08 1.67 15.88
C THR A 91 10.29 0.83 16.88
N ARG A 92 9.10 0.37 16.49
CA ARG A 92 8.24 -0.49 17.32
C ARG A 92 8.65 -1.96 17.26
N LEU A 93 9.49 -2.34 16.30
CA LEU A 93 9.87 -3.72 16.00
C LEU A 93 8.63 -4.62 15.87
N GLY A 94 7.66 -4.14 15.09
CA GLY A 94 6.32 -4.72 15.09
C GLY A 94 5.48 -4.38 13.88
N VAL A 95 4.21 -4.81 13.94
CA VAL A 95 3.16 -4.47 12.98
C VAL A 95 2.13 -3.60 13.67
N VAL A 96 1.80 -2.49 13.04
CA VAL A 96 0.78 -1.55 13.48
C VAL A 96 -0.42 -1.63 12.53
N LYS A 97 -1.62 -1.46 13.08
CA LYS A 97 -2.91 -1.47 12.40
C LYS A 97 -3.63 -0.14 12.65
N ILE A 98 -4.33 0.37 11.65
CA ILE A 98 -5.25 1.52 11.80
C ILE A 98 -6.43 1.37 10.85
N GLU A 99 -7.59 1.91 11.21
CA GLU A 99 -8.69 2.06 10.26
C GLU A 99 -8.34 3.12 9.19
N LYS A 100 -8.64 2.83 7.92
CA LYS A 100 -8.23 3.64 6.76
C LYS A 100 -8.85 5.04 6.70
N PHE A 101 -9.87 5.30 7.52
CA PHE A 101 -10.55 6.60 7.65
C PHE A 101 -10.12 7.39 8.89
N GLY A 102 -9.22 6.84 9.71
CA GLY A 102 -8.70 7.48 10.91
C GLY A 102 -9.33 6.89 12.18
N SER A 103 -8.51 6.15 12.91
CA SER A 103 -8.77 5.67 14.27
C SER A 103 -7.46 5.78 15.07
N PRO A 104 -7.46 5.63 16.39
CA PRO A 104 -6.22 5.33 17.10
C PRO A 104 -5.55 4.08 16.48
N SER A 105 -4.23 4.14 16.29
CA SER A 105 -3.46 3.00 15.80
C SER A 105 -3.26 1.96 16.90
N GLU A 106 -3.28 0.68 16.54
CA GLU A 106 -3.08 -0.45 17.44
C GLU A 106 -1.81 -1.22 17.03
N ILE A 107 -0.99 -1.65 18.00
CA ILE A 107 0.14 -2.56 17.74
C ILE A 107 -0.39 -3.99 17.86
N ILE A 108 -0.36 -4.75 16.76
CA ILE A 108 -0.95 -6.10 16.70
C ILE A 108 0.09 -7.22 16.82
N TRP A 109 1.36 -6.90 16.62
CA TRP A 109 2.46 -7.85 16.75
C TRP A 109 3.76 -7.09 17.04
N THR A 110 4.63 -7.69 17.87
CA THR A 110 5.98 -7.18 18.14
C THR A 110 6.95 -8.34 18.34
N ASN A 111 8.18 -8.18 17.91
CA ASN A 111 9.28 -9.06 18.29
C ASN A 111 10.52 -8.24 18.66
N LYS A 112 10.79 -8.13 19.97
CA LYS A 112 11.91 -7.35 20.51
C LYS A 112 13.12 -8.20 20.88
N GLU A 113 13.01 -9.52 20.83
CA GLU A 113 14.01 -10.42 21.43
C GLU A 113 15.34 -10.44 20.66
N ASN A 114 15.38 -9.94 19.43
CA ASN A 114 16.58 -9.91 18.60
C ASN A 114 16.76 -8.62 17.75
N ASN A 115 15.97 -7.57 18.02
CA ASN A 115 15.96 -6.34 17.20
C ASN A 115 15.83 -6.58 15.70
N VAL A 116 15.04 -7.59 15.30
CA VAL A 116 14.80 -7.90 13.89
C VAL A 116 13.83 -6.87 13.32
N PHE A 117 14.26 -6.16 12.28
CA PHE A 117 13.42 -5.20 11.59
C PHE A 117 12.38 -5.93 10.72
N PRO A 118 11.08 -5.75 10.97
CA PRO A 118 10.06 -6.30 10.09
C PRO A 118 10.09 -5.58 8.75
N MET A 119 10.19 -6.35 7.66
CA MET A 119 10.36 -5.82 6.30
C MET A 119 9.01 -5.71 5.57
N GLY A 120 8.81 -6.46 4.48
CA GLY A 120 7.55 -6.46 3.73
C GLY A 120 6.40 -7.10 4.51
N ILE A 121 5.19 -6.61 4.26
CA ILE A 121 3.94 -7.18 4.77
C ILE A 121 2.94 -7.27 3.61
N SER A 122 2.17 -8.36 3.56
CA SER A 122 1.09 -8.55 2.60
C SER A 122 -0.09 -9.21 3.28
N ALA A 123 -1.30 -8.77 2.94
CA ALA A 123 -2.52 -9.49 3.31
C ALA A 123 -2.62 -10.77 2.47
N TYR A 124 -2.94 -11.89 3.12
CA TYR A 124 -3.17 -13.17 2.46
C TYR A 124 -4.63 -13.61 2.67
N HIS A 125 -5.47 -13.33 1.67
CA HIS A 125 -6.89 -13.68 1.67
C HIS A 125 -7.44 -13.67 0.23
N PRO A 126 -8.39 -14.55 -0.15
CA PRO A 126 -8.97 -14.54 -1.49
C PRO A 126 -9.54 -13.19 -1.92
N MET A 127 -10.18 -12.45 -0.99
CA MET A 127 -10.71 -11.11 -1.26
C MET A 127 -9.64 -10.04 -1.46
N ALA A 128 -8.40 -10.25 -0.99
CA ALA A 128 -7.29 -9.34 -1.24
C ALA A 128 -6.78 -9.45 -2.70
N GLN A 129 -7.25 -10.45 -3.46
CA GLN A 129 -6.91 -10.70 -4.85
C GLN A 129 -8.18 -10.85 -5.71
N PRO A 130 -9.01 -9.79 -5.85
CA PRO A 130 -10.23 -9.87 -6.65
C PRO A 130 -9.84 -10.15 -8.11
N GLY A 131 -10.13 -11.35 -8.59
CA GLY A 131 -9.73 -11.81 -9.93
C GLY A 131 -9.33 -13.28 -9.98
N PHE A 132 -8.75 -13.83 -8.90
CA PHE A 132 -8.36 -15.25 -8.87
C PHE A 132 -9.56 -16.20 -8.76
N GLN A 133 -10.62 -15.79 -8.06
CA GLN A 133 -11.83 -16.62 -7.88
C GLN A 133 -12.69 -16.78 -9.14
N LEU A 134 -12.56 -15.89 -10.14
CA LEU A 134 -13.33 -16.00 -11.38
C LEU A 134 -12.79 -17.10 -12.32
N ILE A 135 -11.57 -17.58 -12.11
CA ILE A 135 -10.95 -18.62 -12.96
C ILE A 135 -11.40 -20.03 -12.55
N VAL A 136 -11.69 -20.27 -11.26
CA VAL A 136 -11.98 -21.62 -10.76
C VAL A 136 -13.42 -22.07 -11.02
N ARG A 137 -14.35 -21.15 -11.34
CA ARG A 137 -15.77 -21.46 -11.59
C ARG A 137 -16.21 -21.36 -13.06
N GLY A 138 -15.28 -21.12 -14.00
CA GLY A 138 -15.59 -20.92 -15.42
C GLY A 138 -14.85 -21.93 -16.32
N ASN A 139 -15.63 -22.69 -17.08
CA ASN A 139 -15.27 -23.58 -18.18
C ASN A 139 -13.99 -23.13 -18.97
N PRO A 140 -12.98 -24.00 -19.22
CA PRO A 140 -11.66 -23.57 -19.70
C PRO A 140 -11.55 -23.19 -21.19
N ALA A 141 -12.63 -22.77 -21.86
CA ALA A 141 -12.64 -22.63 -23.32
C ALA A 141 -12.79 -21.20 -23.89
N HIS A 142 -12.90 -20.14 -23.09
CA HIS A 142 -12.98 -18.78 -23.64
C HIS A 142 -12.12 -17.80 -22.84
N ILE A 143 -10.87 -17.65 -23.27
CA ILE A 143 -9.97 -16.59 -22.81
C ILE A 143 -10.25 -15.36 -23.69
N THR A 144 -11.28 -14.59 -23.38
CA THR A 144 -11.48 -13.26 -23.97
C THR A 144 -11.05 -12.20 -22.98
N ASN A 145 -9.88 -11.61 -23.26
CA ASN A 145 -9.36 -10.31 -22.80
C ASN A 145 -9.96 -9.75 -21.49
N PHE A 146 -9.29 -10.04 -20.37
CA PHE A 146 -9.49 -9.24 -19.16
C PHE A 146 -8.83 -7.86 -19.31
N PRO A 147 -9.45 -6.78 -18.80
CA PRO A 147 -8.78 -5.50 -18.69
C PRO A 147 -7.55 -5.66 -17.79
N ALA A 148 -6.44 -5.05 -18.19
CA ALA A 148 -5.13 -5.12 -17.54
C ALA A 148 -5.10 -4.40 -16.17
N THR A 149 -6.00 -4.74 -15.26
CA THR A 149 -6.20 -4.04 -13.99
C THR A 149 -5.77 -4.88 -12.78
N TYR A 150 -5.38 -6.15 -12.97
CA TYR A 150 -5.24 -7.10 -11.86
C TYR A 150 -3.90 -7.84 -11.74
N ARG A 151 -2.82 -7.33 -12.35
CA ARG A 151 -1.45 -7.78 -12.01
C ARG A 151 -0.83 -6.85 -10.97
N ASN A 152 -0.89 -7.24 -9.70
CA ASN A 152 -0.04 -6.67 -8.67
C ASN A 152 1.40 -7.10 -8.96
N VAL A 153 2.24 -6.15 -9.39
CA VAL A 153 3.70 -6.31 -9.43
C VAL A 153 4.28 -5.26 -8.50
N PHE A 154 4.53 -5.63 -7.25
CA PHE A 154 5.48 -4.93 -6.42
C PHE A 154 6.79 -5.70 -6.50
N ARG A 155 7.70 -5.25 -7.37
CA ARG A 155 9.12 -5.56 -7.23
C ARG A 155 9.67 -4.60 -6.19
N SER A 156 10.00 -5.09 -5.00
CA SER A 156 10.99 -4.42 -4.17
C SER A 156 12.31 -4.51 -4.93
N GLY A 157 12.87 -3.35 -5.28
CA GLY A 157 14.28 -3.25 -5.63
C GLY A 157 15.12 -3.75 -4.46
N VAL A 158 16.25 -4.37 -4.82
CA VAL A 158 17.25 -5.05 -3.99
C VAL A 158 17.66 -4.24 -2.77
#